data_AF-A0A1H2WCI3-F1
#
_entry.id   AF-A0A1H2WCI3-F1
#
_cell.length_a   1.000
_cell.length_b   1.000
_cell.length_c   1.000
_cell.angle_alpha   90.00
_cell.angle_beta   90.00
_cell.angle_gamma   90.00
#
_symmetry.space_group_name_H-M   'P 1'
#
loop_
_entity.id
_entity.type
_entity.pdbx_description
1 polymer ?
#
loop_
_entity_poly.entity_id
_entity_poly.type
_entity_poly.pdbx_seq_one_letter_code
_entity_poly.pdbx_strand_id
1 'polypeptide(L)'
;MADITGTIRAVHGGSTYDLRCTMGVLAKLQGIHGPSVGGLLDGSAGDLPEFQPMIDMVSLSLQKASGLPADQADEIADDLITEDQGIVERLLTAAFPEAASEAPASGNRKRPKRAA
;
A
#
# COMPACT_ATOMS: atom_id res chain seq x y z
N MET A 1 14.27 -2.88 5.29
CA MET A 1 15.01 -1.96 4.39
C MET A 1 14.41 -2.15 3.02
N ALA A 2 13.71 -1.15 2.48
CA ALA A 2 13.28 -1.19 1.08
C ALA A 2 14.52 -0.99 0.22
N ASP A 3 14.78 -1.89 -0.73
CA ASP A 3 15.79 -1.66 -1.75
C ASP A 3 15.38 -0.41 -2.53
N ILE A 4 16.37 0.39 -2.96
CA ILE A 4 16.22 1.67 -3.71
C ILE A 4 15.29 1.53 -4.95
N THR A 5 14.97 0.30 -5.36
CA THR A 5 14.02 -0.07 -6.42
C THR A 5 12.53 0.00 -6.04
N GLY A 6 12.19 0.34 -4.79
CA GLY A 6 10.80 0.37 -4.29
C GLY A 6 10.21 -1.03 -4.08
N THR A 7 11.06 -2.02 -3.78
CA THR A 7 10.66 -3.41 -3.59
C THR A 7 10.51 -3.71 -2.09
N ILE A 8 9.42 -4.38 -1.73
CA ILE A 8 9.15 -4.89 -0.38
C ILE A 8 9.13 -6.40 -0.41
N ARG A 9 9.62 -7.02 0.66
CA ARG A 9 9.49 -8.45 0.88
C ARG A 9 8.41 -8.71 1.90
N ALA A 10 7.44 -9.54 1.55
CA ALA A 10 6.46 -10.08 2.48
C ALA A 10 6.60 -11.60 2.55
N VAL A 11 6.29 -12.17 3.71
CA VAL A 11 6.33 -13.62 3.91
C VAL A 11 4.91 -14.09 4.13
N HIS A 12 4.47 -15.05 3.34
CA HIS A 12 3.15 -15.68 3.48
C HIS A 12 3.25 -17.17 3.17
N GLY A 13 2.61 -18.00 3.98
CA GLY A 13 2.62 -19.47 3.80
C GLY A 13 4.02 -20.12 3.79
N GLY A 14 5.02 -19.49 4.42
CA GLY A 14 6.41 -19.94 4.39
C GLY A 14 7.20 -19.56 3.13
N SER A 15 6.57 -18.89 2.17
CA SER A 15 7.19 -18.34 0.96
C SER A 15 7.46 -16.85 1.13
N THR A 16 8.58 -16.38 0.56
CA THR A 16 8.89 -14.94 0.50
C THR A 16 8.48 -14.40 -0.86
N TYR A 17 7.61 -13.39 -0.87
CA TYR A 17 7.14 -12.70 -2.06
C TYR A 17 7.76 -11.31 -2.13
N ASP A 18 8.19 -10.94 -3.33
CA ASP A 18 8.62 -9.59 -3.64
C ASP A 18 7.40 -8.81 -4.15
N LEU A 19 7.17 -7.61 -3.61
CA LEU A 19 6.14 -6.68 -4.05
C LEU A 19 6.82 -5.43 -4.58
N ARG A 20 6.38 -4.96 -5.75
CA ARG A 20 6.90 -3.71 -6.31
C ARG A 20 5.79 -2.85 -6.88
N CYS A 21 5.49 -1.77 -6.17
CA CYS A 21 4.59 -0.74 -6.64
C CYS A 21 5.36 0.26 -7.51
N THR A 22 4.95 0.40 -8.76
CA THR A 22 5.55 1.35 -9.72
C THR A 22 4.45 2.21 -10.33
N MET A 23 4.81 3.30 -11.02
CA MET A 23 3.84 4.12 -11.75
C MET A 23 2.94 3.32 -12.70
N GLY A 24 3.44 2.23 -13.28
CA GLY A 24 2.62 1.34 -14.11
C GLY A 24 1.57 0.54 -13.33
N VAL A 25 1.86 0.19 -12.08
CA VAL A 25 0.89 -0.43 -11.16
C VAL A 25 -0.19 0.58 -10.80
N LEU A 26 0.22 1.81 -10.45
CA LEU A 26 -0.72 2.88 -10.10
C LEU A 26 -1.61 3.29 -11.28
N ALA A 27 -1.07 3.37 -12.50
CA ALA A 27 -1.86 3.67 -13.69
C ALA A 27 -2.93 2.59 -13.97
N LYS A 28 -2.59 1.31 -13.77
CA LYS A 28 -3.57 0.21 -13.87
C LYS A 28 -4.65 0.34 -12.80
N LEU A 29 -4.24 0.64 -11.57
CA LEU A 29 -5.13 0.79 -10.43
C LEU A 29 -6.10 1.98 -10.62
N GLN A 30 -5.61 3.11 -11.17
CA GLN A 30 -6.44 4.24 -11.59
C GLN A 30 -7.42 3.88 -12.73
N GLY A 31 -7.02 2.99 -13.63
CA GLY A 31 -7.90 2.49 -14.69
C GLY A 31 -9.06 1.65 -14.15
N ILE A 32 -8.90 1.00 -13.00
CA ILE A 32 -9.92 0.14 -12.37
C ILE A 32 -10.82 0.96 -11.43
N HIS A 33 -10.20 1.75 -10.54
CA HIS A 33 -10.89 2.43 -9.42
C HIS A 33 -11.09 3.94 -9.63
N GLY A 34 -10.72 4.46 -10.79
CA GLY A 34 -10.75 5.89 -11.08
C GLY A 34 -9.56 6.66 -10.51
N PRO A 35 -9.52 8.00 -10.73
CA PRO A 35 -8.35 8.83 -10.47
C PRO A 35 -7.93 8.90 -8.99
N SER A 36 -8.88 8.74 -8.06
CA SER A 36 -8.66 8.74 -6.61
C SER A 36 -8.36 7.35 -6.02
N VAL A 37 -8.44 6.30 -6.84
CA VAL A 37 -8.19 4.90 -6.42
C VAL A 37 -9.03 4.52 -5.19
N GLY A 38 -10.35 4.72 -5.28
CA GLY A 38 -11.25 4.44 -4.15
C GLY A 38 -10.94 5.22 -2.87
N GLY A 39 -10.38 6.44 -3.00
CA GLY A 39 -10.00 7.30 -1.89
C GLY A 39 -8.62 7.01 -1.27
N LEU A 40 -7.91 5.99 -1.76
CA LEU A 40 -6.59 5.60 -1.25
C LEU A 40 -5.53 6.71 -1.42
N LEU A 41 -5.63 7.49 -2.50
CA LEU A 41 -4.66 8.56 -2.81
C LEU A 41 -5.06 9.94 -2.29
N ASP A 42 -6.32 10.12 -1.88
CA ASP A 42 -6.87 11.44 -1.56
C ASP A 42 -6.63 11.87 -0.10
N GLY A 43 -6.11 10.96 0.74
CA GLY A 43 -5.78 11.25 2.14
C GLY A 43 -6.97 11.67 3.01
N SER A 44 -8.20 11.46 2.52
CA SER A 44 -9.45 11.73 3.24
C SER A 44 -9.62 10.69 4.35
N ALA A 45 -9.01 10.95 5.50
CA ALA A 45 -9.04 10.15 6.72
C ALA A 45 -10.43 9.98 7.38
N GLY A 46 -11.51 10.32 6.67
CA GLY A 46 -12.89 10.30 7.16
C GLY A 46 -13.74 9.15 6.62
N ASP A 47 -13.43 8.65 5.43
CA ASP A 47 -14.11 7.50 4.82
C ASP A 47 -13.23 6.26 4.98
N LEU A 48 -13.84 5.13 5.35
CA LEU A 48 -13.12 3.86 5.34
C LEU A 48 -12.54 3.66 3.93
N PRO A 49 -11.22 3.50 3.76
CA PRO A 49 -10.67 3.21 2.44
C PRO A 49 -11.31 1.93 1.92
N GLU A 50 -11.72 1.94 0.65
CA GLU A 50 -12.29 0.76 0.03
C GLU A 50 -11.26 -0.37 0.06
N PHE A 51 -11.65 -1.56 0.52
CA PHE A 51 -10.75 -2.70 0.66
C PHE A 51 -10.27 -3.24 -0.70
N GLN A 52 -11.11 -3.13 -1.73
CA GLN A 52 -10.79 -3.65 -3.06
C GLN A 52 -9.57 -2.95 -3.69
N PRO A 53 -9.46 -1.60 -3.72
CA PRO A 53 -8.22 -0.93 -4.16
C PRO A 53 -6.96 -1.37 -3.42
N MET A 54 -7.06 -1.69 -2.12
CA MET A 54 -5.93 -2.16 -1.33
C MET A 54 -5.46 -3.55 -1.78
N ILE A 55 -6.40 -4.48 -1.95
CA ILE A 55 -6.15 -5.83 -2.47
C ILE A 55 -5.55 -5.76 -3.87
N ASP A 56 -6.16 -4.98 -4.76
CA ASP A 56 -5.70 -4.84 -6.15
C ASP A 56 -4.30 -4.22 -6.23
N MET A 57 -3.98 -3.27 -5.34
CA MET A 57 -2.63 -2.69 -5.29
C MET A 57 -1.57 -3.72 -4.92
N VAL A 58 -1.85 -4.57 -3.92
CA VAL A 58 -0.94 -5.64 -3.48
C VAL A 58 -0.83 -6.72 -4.56
N SER A 59 -1.95 -7.14 -5.16
CA SER A 59 -1.98 -8.11 -6.26
C SER A 59 -1.16 -7.62 -7.46
N LEU A 60 -1.42 -6.41 -7.96
CA LEU A 60 -0.66 -5.86 -9.09
C LEU A 60 0.83 -5.71 -8.78
N SER A 61 1.18 -5.46 -7.52
CA SER A 61 2.57 -5.37 -7.07
C SER A 61 3.26 -6.74 -7.02
N LEU A 62 2.54 -7.80 -6.63
CA LEU A 62 2.98 -9.20 -6.67
C LEU A 62 3.17 -9.68 -8.12
N GLN A 63 2.19 -9.41 -8.99
CA GLN A 63 2.28 -9.70 -10.42
C GLN A 63 3.49 -9.02 -11.05
N LYS A 64 3.78 -7.76 -10.66
CA LYS A 64 4.89 -6.99 -11.23
C LYS A 64 6.27 -7.50 -10.80
N ALA A 65 6.43 -7.91 -9.54
CA ALA A 65 7.73 -8.29 -8.99
C ALA A 65 7.99 -9.78 -9.04
N SER A 66 7.04 -10.60 -8.59
CA SER A 66 7.16 -12.06 -8.56
C SER A 66 6.66 -12.75 -9.83
N GLY A 67 6.03 -12.00 -10.76
CA GLY A 67 5.54 -12.57 -12.03
C GLY A 67 4.39 -13.56 -11.85
N LEU A 68 3.69 -13.48 -10.71
CA LEU A 68 2.58 -14.37 -10.41
C LEU A 68 1.41 -14.16 -11.38
N PRO A 69 0.68 -15.22 -11.74
CA PRO A 69 -0.61 -15.09 -12.42
C PRO A 69 -1.59 -14.25 -11.60
N ALA A 70 -2.51 -13.54 -12.26
CA ALA A 70 -3.47 -12.66 -11.59
C ALA A 70 -4.27 -13.37 -10.49
N ASP A 71 -4.88 -14.52 -10.82
CA ASP A 71 -5.71 -15.28 -9.90
C ASP A 71 -4.96 -15.68 -8.61
N GLN A 72 -3.69 -16.09 -8.73
CA GLN A 72 -2.86 -16.43 -7.56
C GLN A 72 -2.40 -15.19 -6.80
N ALA A 73 -2.13 -14.10 -7.50
CA ALA A 73 -1.73 -12.84 -6.87
C ALA A 73 -2.89 -12.22 -6.07
N ASP A 74 -4.14 -12.39 -6.52
CA ASP A 74 -5.33 -11.91 -5.84
C ASP A 74 -5.57 -12.67 -4.53
N GLU A 75 -5.48 -14.01 -4.55
CA GLU A 75 -5.60 -14.84 -3.34
C GLU A 75 -4.50 -14.48 -2.31
N ILE A 76 -3.24 -14.42 -2.75
CA ILE A 76 -2.12 -14.08 -1.86
C ILE A 76 -2.22 -12.65 -1.35
N ALA A 77 -2.75 -11.71 -2.15
CA ALA A 77 -2.92 -10.33 -1.75
C ALA A 77 -3.97 -10.17 -0.64
N ASP A 78 -5.09 -10.85 -0.75
CA ASP A 78 -6.14 -10.86 0.27
C ASP A 78 -5.61 -11.42 1.61
N ASP A 79 -4.92 -12.56 1.55
CA ASP A 79 -4.31 -13.18 2.72
C ASP A 79 -3.23 -12.29 3.35
N LEU A 80 -2.35 -11.69 2.54
CA LEU A 80 -1.29 -10.79 3.03
C LEU A 80 -1.85 -9.55 3.72
N ILE A 81 -2.91 -8.94 3.19
CA ILE A 81 -3.54 -7.77 3.81
C ILE A 81 -4.27 -8.17 5.10
N THR A 82 -4.89 -9.35 5.11
CA THR A 82 -5.55 -9.91 6.30
C THR A 82 -4.55 -10.17 7.42
N GLU A 83 -3.37 -10.70 7.10
CA GLU A 83 -2.28 -10.96 8.05
C GLU A 83 -1.55 -9.69 8.49
N ASP A 84 -1.32 -8.75 7.56
CA ASP A 84 -0.54 -7.53 7.78
C ASP A 84 -1.13 -6.34 7.02
N GLN A 85 -2.10 -5.68 7.65
CA GLN A 85 -2.74 -4.47 7.11
C GLN A 85 -1.73 -3.33 6.87
N GLY A 86 -0.57 -3.34 7.55
CA GLY A 86 0.50 -2.36 7.36
C GLY A 86 1.33 -2.58 6.10
N ILE A 87 1.08 -3.65 5.33
CA ILE A 87 1.75 -3.89 4.05
C ILE A 87 1.46 -2.79 3.02
N VAL A 88 0.23 -2.28 2.99
CA VAL A 88 -0.23 -1.23 2.07
C VAL A 88 0.51 0.08 2.30
N GLU A 89 0.61 0.52 3.56
CA GLU A 89 1.33 1.74 3.92
C GLU A 89 2.82 1.63 3.59
N ARG A 90 3.44 0.49 3.90
CA ARG A 90 4.84 0.25 3.56
C ARG A 90 5.04 0.28 2.05
N LEU A 91 4.12 -0.32 1.28
CA LEU A 91 4.15 -0.36 -0.18
C LEU A 91 4.08 1.02 -0.81
N LEU A 92 3.18 1.89 -0.32
CA LEU A 92 3.11 3.29 -0.73
C LEU A 92 4.40 4.06 -0.37
N THR A 93 4.91 3.85 0.86
CA THR A 93 6.17 4.44 1.34
C THR A 93 7.36 4.02 0.46
N ALA A 94 7.41 2.75 0.05
CA ALA A 94 8.47 2.22 -0.81
C ALA A 94 8.31 2.68 -2.27
N ALA A 95 7.09 2.90 -2.74
CA ALA A 95 6.82 3.46 -4.07
C ALA A 95 7.27 4.93 -4.18
N PHE A 96 7.13 5.69 -3.07
CA PHE A 96 7.41 7.12 -2.99
C PHE A 96 8.31 7.48 -1.79
N PRO A 97 9.59 7.06 -1.81
CA PRO A 97 10.50 7.27 -0.68
C PRO A 97 10.77 8.76 -0.37
N GLU A 98 10.68 9.65 -1.37
CA GLU A 98 10.80 11.10 -1.16
C GLU A 98 9.57 11.70 -0.47
N ALA A 99 8.36 11.26 -0.82
CA ALA A 99 7.13 11.71 -0.16
C ALA A 99 7.07 11.26 1.32
N ALA A 100 7.63 10.10 1.62
CA ALA A 100 7.77 9.62 3.00
C ALA A 100 8.79 10.42 3.83
N SER A 101 9.75 11.09 3.17
CA SER A 101 10.74 11.96 3.82
C SER A 101 10.20 13.36 4.11
N GLU A 102 9.18 13.80 3.37
CA GLU A 102 8.53 15.12 3.54
C GLU A 102 7.22 15.07 4.35
N ALA A 103 6.64 13.89 4.60
CA ALA A 103 5.50 13.77 5.49
C ALA A 103 5.92 14.19 6.91
N PRO A 104 5.30 15.23 7.52
CA PRO A 104 5.61 15.56 8.90
C PRO A 104 5.23 14.36 9.74
N ALA A 105 6.22 13.76 10.40
CA ALA A 105 6.03 12.69 11.38
C ALA A 105 4.79 13.01 12.21
N SER A 106 3.87 12.05 12.31
CA SER A 106 2.65 12.13 13.13
C SER A 106 3.03 12.51 14.56
N GLY A 107 3.12 13.81 14.78
CA GLY A 107 3.63 14.43 15.99
C GLY A 107 2.45 14.60 16.93
N ASN A 108 2.34 13.67 17.87
CA ASN A 108 1.69 13.81 19.18
C ASN A 108 1.11 15.22 19.44
N ARG A 109 -0.13 15.48 18.98
CA ARG A 109 -0.83 16.71 19.34
C ARG A 109 -1.17 16.63 20.83
N LYS A 110 -0.31 17.19 21.68
CA LYS A 110 -0.61 17.47 23.09
C LYS A 110 -1.89 18.31 23.13
N ARG A 111 -2.97 17.68 23.59
CA ARG A 111 -4.27 18.29 23.86
C ARG A 111 -4.08 19.52 24.77
N PRO A 112 -4.52 20.73 24.38
CA PRO A 112 -4.40 21.89 25.25
C PRO A 112 -5.31 21.71 26.47
N LYS A 113 -4.72 21.84 27.66
CA LYS A 113 -5.41 21.79 28.95
C LYS A 113 -6.29 23.04 29.03
N ARG A 114 -7.62 22.87 29.00
CA ARG A 114 -8.58 23.95 29.24
C ARG A 114 -8.29 24.55 30.62
N ALA A 115 -8.06 25.86 30.67
CA ALA A 115 -8.00 26.63 31.91
C ALA A 115 -9.43 26.73 32.50
N ALA A 116 -9.50 26.58 33.83
CA ALA A 116 -10.70 26.73 34.64
C ALA A 116 -11.03 28.20 34.89
#